data_AF-A2SUJ4-F1
#
_entry.id   AF-A2SUJ4-F1
#
_cell.length_a   1.000
_cell.length_b   1.000
_cell.length_c   1.000
_cell.angle_alpha   90.00
_cell.angle_beta   90.00
_cell.angle_gamma   90.00
#
_symmetry.space_group_name_H-M   'P 1'
#
loop_
_entity.id
_entity.type
_entity.pdbx_description
1 polymer ?
#
loop_
_entity_poly.entity_id
_entity_poly.type
_entity_poly.pdbx_seq_one_letter_code
_entity_poly.pdbx_strand_id
1 'polypeptide(L)'
;MANIVVSGEQLQEAFREVAAMVDSTVGATAGPRGNTIGISKPYGGPEVTKDGYKVMKGYKPEKPLHSAIVSTIAQSASQCNDKV
;
A
#
# COMPACT_ATOMS: atom_id res chain seq x y z
N MET A 1 4.57 20.92 -12.30
CA MET A 1 4.02 19.56 -12.55
C MET A 1 2.63 19.73 -13.12
N ALA A 2 2.29 19.00 -14.18
CA ALA A 2 0.97 19.03 -14.77
C ALA A 2 0.00 18.16 -13.94
N ASN A 3 -1.24 18.61 -13.79
CA ASN A 3 -2.28 17.83 -13.13
C ASN A 3 -2.71 16.68 -14.04
N ILE A 4 -2.75 15.48 -13.49
CA ILE A 4 -3.26 14.29 -14.19
C ILE A 4 -4.74 14.16 -13.82
N VAL A 5 -5.62 14.26 -14.81
CA VAL A 5 -7.07 14.11 -14.65
C VAL A 5 -7.49 12.86 -15.41
N VAL A 6 -8.05 11.88 -14.71
CA VAL A 6 -8.48 10.60 -15.27
C VAL A 6 -9.88 10.27 -14.76
N SER A 7 -10.73 9.74 -15.63
CA SER A 7 -12.10 9.34 -15.31
C SER A 7 -12.47 8.02 -16.00
N GLY A 8 -13.59 7.42 -15.57
CA GLY A 8 -14.11 6.20 -16.18
C GLY A 8 -13.27 4.96 -15.90
N GLU A 9 -13.10 4.12 -16.92
CA GLU A 9 -12.51 2.79 -16.81
C GLU A 9 -11.04 2.81 -16.39
N GLN A 10 -10.26 3.77 -16.88
CA GLN A 10 -8.84 3.92 -16.51
C GLN A 10 -8.64 4.16 -15.01
N LEU A 11 -9.55 4.91 -14.38
CA LEU A 11 -9.50 5.14 -12.93
C LEU A 11 -9.84 3.84 -12.19
N GLN A 12 -10.88 3.13 -12.62
CA GLN A 12 -11.28 1.86 -12.00
C GLN A 12 -10.19 0.80 -12.10
N GLU A 13 -9.52 0.71 -13.25
CA GLU A 13 -8.40 -0.21 -13.48
C GLU A 13 -7.23 0.11 -12.54
N ALA A 14 -6.83 1.38 -12.42
CA ALA A 14 -5.79 1.80 -11.48
C ALA A 14 -6.14 1.45 -10.02
N PHE A 15 -7.40 1.61 -9.61
CA PHE A 15 -7.85 1.19 -8.29
C PHE A 15 -7.79 -0.32 -8.09
N ARG A 16 -8.18 -1.12 -9.11
CA ARG A 16 -8.11 -2.59 -9.04
C ARG A 16 -6.68 -3.08 -8.94
N GLU A 17 -5.76 -2.50 -9.73
CA GLU A 17 -4.33 -2.84 -9.68
C GLU A 17 -3.75 -2.58 -8.29
N VAL A 18 -4.02 -1.40 -7.72
CA VAL A 18 -3.54 -1.04 -6.38
C VAL A 18 -4.19 -1.93 -5.30
N ALA A 19 -5.50 -2.18 -5.39
CA ALA A 19 -6.21 -3.01 -4.41
C ALA A 19 -5.69 -4.45 -4.40
N ALA A 20 -5.52 -5.08 -5.57
CA ALA A 20 -5.00 -6.44 -5.68
C ALA A 20 -3.59 -6.56 -5.08
N MET A 21 -2.76 -5.55 -5.31
CA MET A 21 -1.41 -5.49 -4.76
C MET A 21 -1.41 -5.29 -3.24
N VAL A 22 -2.22 -4.37 -2.70
CA VAL A 22 -2.36 -4.18 -1.26
C VAL A 22 -2.88 -5.46 -0.59
N ASP A 23 -3.83 -6.16 -1.19
CA ASP A 23 -4.34 -7.43 -0.67
C ASP A 23 -3.26 -8.52 -0.65
N SER A 24 -2.52 -8.69 -1.76
CA SER A 24 -1.45 -9.69 -1.85
C SER A 24 -0.28 -9.44 -0.88
N THR A 25 -0.08 -8.19 -0.45
CA THR A 25 0.98 -7.80 0.47
C THR A 25 0.41 -7.64 1.88
N VAL A 26 -0.26 -6.54 2.18
CA VAL A 26 -0.84 -6.27 3.50
C VAL A 26 -1.79 -7.40 3.95
N GLY A 27 -2.64 -7.90 3.07
CA GLY A 27 -3.57 -9.00 3.40
C GLY A 27 -2.86 -10.30 3.76
N ALA A 28 -1.70 -10.59 3.17
CA ALA A 28 -0.89 -11.75 3.55
C ALA A 28 -0.38 -11.70 5.00
N THR A 29 -0.34 -10.53 5.63
CA THR A 29 0.05 -10.38 7.05
C THR A 29 -1.12 -10.59 8.03
N ALA A 30 -2.35 -10.74 7.54
CA ALA A 30 -3.53 -10.76 8.39
C ALA A 30 -3.66 -12.05 9.22
N GLY A 31 -4.05 -11.89 10.49
CA GLY A 31 -4.36 -12.99 11.41
C GLY A 31 -3.13 -13.65 12.08
N PRO A 32 -3.36 -14.59 13.00
CA PRO A 32 -2.29 -15.22 13.79
C PRO A 32 -1.33 -16.08 12.96
N ARG A 33 -1.78 -16.53 11.78
CA ARG A 33 -0.98 -17.28 10.80
C ARG A 33 -0.50 -16.42 9.63
N GLY A 34 -0.54 -15.10 9.76
CA GLY A 34 -0.04 -14.17 8.74
C GLY A 34 1.42 -14.46 8.37
N ASN A 35 1.70 -14.32 7.07
CA ASN A 35 3.01 -14.49 6.48
C ASN A 35 3.91 -13.29 6.78
N THR A 36 5.22 -13.53 6.78
CA THR A 36 6.23 -12.49 6.90
C THR A 36 6.51 -11.85 5.56
N ILE A 37 6.62 -10.52 5.55
CA ILE A 37 6.89 -9.73 4.35
C ILE A 37 8.23 -9.03 4.52
N GLY A 38 9.02 -9.06 3.46
CA GLY A 38 10.29 -8.33 3.36
C GLY A 38 10.08 -6.94 2.76
N ILE A 39 10.64 -5.92 3.40
CA ILE A 39 10.68 -4.54 2.95
C ILE A 39 12.14 -4.21 2.65
N SER A 40 12.44 -3.88 1.39
CA SER A 40 13.76 -3.40 1.01
C SER A 40 13.96 -1.98 1.51
N LYS A 41 15.04 -1.77 2.26
CA LYS A 41 15.47 -0.43 2.70
C LYS A 41 16.64 0.03 1.83
N PRO A 42 16.75 1.35 1.56
CA PRO A 42 17.86 1.89 0.77
C PRO A 42 19.23 1.70 1.44
N TYR A 43 19.26 1.51 2.76
CA TYR A 43 20.48 1.30 3.53
C TYR A 43 20.25 0.21 4.58
N GLY A 44 21.26 -0.65 4.77
CA GLY A 44 21.21 -1.78 5.71
C GLY A 44 20.59 -3.05 5.11
N GLY A 45 20.16 -3.96 5.99
CA GLY A 45 19.49 -5.20 5.60
C GLY A 45 17.98 -5.02 5.34
N PRO A 46 17.34 -5.99 4.68
CA PRO A 46 15.89 -5.98 4.49
C PRO A 46 15.17 -6.06 5.84
N GLU A 47 14.12 -5.26 6.03
CA GLU A 47 13.26 -5.38 7.20
C GLU A 47 12.23 -6.48 6.95
N VAL A 48 12.15 -7.47 7.84
CA VAL A 48 11.14 -8.53 7.77
C VAL A 48 10.08 -8.25 8.84
N THR A 49 8.83 -8.15 8.43
CA THR A 49 7.72 -7.78 9.33
C THR A 49 6.44 -8.56 9.03
N LYS A 50 5.61 -8.73 10.06
CA LYS A 50 4.20 -9.17 9.96
C LYS A 50 3.23 -8.03 10.22
N ASP A 51 3.73 -6.80 10.31
CA ASP A 51 2.93 -5.61 10.54
C ASP A 51 2.46 -5.03 9.19
N GLY A 52 1.19 -5.27 8.88
CA GLY A 52 0.57 -4.76 7.65
C GLY A 52 0.58 -3.24 7.51
N TYR A 53 0.57 -2.49 8.62
CA TYR A 53 0.62 -1.03 8.59
C TYR A 53 2.00 -0.53 8.16
N LYS A 54 3.07 -1.16 8.66
CA LYS A 54 4.44 -0.86 8.20
C LYS A 54 4.64 -1.22 6.73
N VAL A 55 4.09 -2.35 6.28
CA VAL A 55 4.14 -2.76 4.87
C VAL A 55 3.47 -1.71 3.99
N MET A 56 2.29 -1.22 4.37
CA MET A 56 1.57 -0.19 3.62
C MET A 56 2.36 1.13 3.52
N LYS A 57 2.99 1.58 4.62
CA LYS A 57 3.83 2.80 4.62
C LYS A 57 5.10 2.69 3.78
N GLY A 58 5.64 1.49 3.64
CA GLY A 58 6.83 1.24 2.82
C GLY A 58 6.56 1.31 1.32
N TYR A 59 5.29 1.27 0.90
CA TYR A 59 4.92 1.18 -0.50
C TYR A 59 5.09 2.51 -1.24
N LYS A 60 5.87 2.51 -2.33
CA LYS A 60 6.10 3.66 -3.21
C LYS A 60 5.96 3.25 -4.67
N PRO A 61 4.77 3.42 -5.28
CA PRO A 61 4.58 3.11 -6.70
C PRO A 61 5.23 4.17 -7.60
N GLU A 62 5.69 3.74 -8.77
CA GLU A 62 6.28 4.64 -9.79
C GLU A 62 5.23 5.52 -10.48
N LYS A 63 4.00 5.00 -10.65
CA LYS A 63 2.91 5.73 -11.30
C LYS A 63 2.31 6.78 -10.34
N PRO A 64 2.16 8.04 -10.76
CA PRO A 64 1.61 9.11 -9.91
C PRO A 64 0.16 8.85 -9.47
N LEU A 65 -0.68 8.27 -10.34
CA LEU A 65 -2.05 7.89 -9.99
C LEU A 65 -2.11 6.82 -8.90
N HIS A 66 -1.24 5.81 -8.98
CA HIS A 66 -1.17 4.76 -7.97
C HIS A 66 -0.70 5.33 -6.64
N SER A 67 0.26 6.26 -6.66
CA SER A 67 0.77 6.92 -5.46
C SER A 67 -0.34 7.67 -4.72
N ALA A 68 -1.20 8.39 -5.45
CA ALA A 68 -2.35 9.09 -4.88
C ALA A 68 -3.39 8.11 -4.28
N ILE A 69 -3.65 6.98 -4.94
CA ILE A 69 -4.59 5.98 -4.44
C ILE A 69 -4.03 5.30 -3.18
N VAL A 70 -2.76 4.89 -3.21
CA VAL A 70 -2.06 4.28 -2.06
C VAL A 70 -2.03 5.23 -0.88
N SER A 71 -1.71 6.51 -1.08
CA SER A 71 -1.65 7.48 0.02
C SER A 71 -3.01 7.68 0.66
N THR A 72 -4.08 7.66 -0.13
CA THR A 72 -5.47 7.70 0.36
C THR A 72 -5.78 6.47 1.22
N ILE A 73 -5.45 5.27 0.74
CA ILE A 73 -5.67 4.01 1.49
C ILE A 73 -4.83 4.00 2.78
N ALA A 74 -3.57 4.44 2.71
CA ALA A 74 -2.67 4.51 3.86
C ALA A 74 -3.18 5.50 4.92
N GLN A 75 -3.76 6.63 4.49
CA GLN A 75 -4.37 7.60 5.39
C GLN A 75 -5.59 7.01 6.09
N SER A 76 -6.47 6.32 5.36
CA SER A 76 -7.62 5.61 5.96
C SER A 76 -7.16 4.54 6.96
N ALA A 77 -6.15 3.74 6.60
CA ALA A 77 -5.58 2.74 7.50
C ALA A 77 -4.99 3.36 8.77
N SER A 78 -4.31 4.51 8.66
CA SER A 78 -3.79 5.23 9.83
C SER A 78 -4.90 5.70 10.76
N GLN A 79 -5.99 6.26 10.22
CA GLN A 79 -7.12 6.71 11.02
C GLN A 79 -7.85 5.55 11.73
N CYS A 80 -7.85 4.35 11.14
CA CYS A 80 -8.36 3.15 11.80
C CYS A 80 -7.44 2.70 12.95
N ASN A 81 -6.12 2.85 12.78
CA ASN A 81 -5.14 2.46 13.79
C ASN A 81 -5.09 3.44 14.98
N ASP A 82 -5.27 4.74 14.75
CA ASP A 82 -5.22 5.78 15.81
C ASP A 82 -6.44 5.76 16.76
N LYS A 83 -7.49 5.01 16.43
CA LYS A 83 -8.72 4.88 17.24
C LYS A 83 -8.70 3.68 18.20
N VAL A 84 -7.55 3.04 18.38
CA VAL A 84 -7.35 1.88 19.25
C VAL A 84 -6.39 2.21 20.38
#